data_AF-A0A3M8W7T8-F1
#
_entry.id   AF-A0A3M8W7T8-F1
#
_cell.length_a   1.000
_cell.length_b   1.000
_cell.length_c   1.000
_cell.angle_alpha   90.00
_cell.angle_beta   90.00
_cell.angle_gamma   90.00
#
_symmetry.space_group_name_H-M   'P 1'
#
loop_
_entity.id
_entity.type
_entity.pdbx_description
1 polymer ?
#
loop_
_entity_poly.entity_id
_entity_poly.type
_entity_poly.pdbx_seq_one_letter_code
_entity_poly.pdbx_strand_id
1 'polypeptide(L)'
;MNHYGAQMMEFWERERLPEYQEIRNPEEHFTQVGEEIALAVESRARALAGTAPSQEGYLARLKRLNTARFQAEGEVVREYLLQETTTVQPPQEP
;
A
#
# COMPACT_ATOMS: atom_id res chain seq x y z
N MET A 1 12.90 0.75 -6.57
CA MET A 1 11.46 0.49 -6.43
C MET A 1 11.17 -0.87 -5.80
N ASN A 2 10.21 -0.97 -4.88
CA ASN A 2 9.75 -2.23 -4.29
C ASN A 2 8.52 -2.80 -5.03
N HIS A 3 8.02 -3.96 -4.59
CA HIS A 3 6.87 -4.61 -5.24
C HIS A 3 5.55 -3.82 -5.14
N TYR A 4 5.36 -2.97 -4.13
CA TYR A 4 4.18 -2.10 -4.04
C TYR A 4 4.25 -0.98 -5.08
N GLY A 5 5.41 -0.33 -5.18
CA GLY A 5 5.67 0.71 -6.18
C GLY A 5 5.50 0.18 -7.61
N ALA A 6 6.04 -1.01 -7.90
CA ALA A 6 5.88 -1.65 -9.20
C ALA A 6 4.40 -1.95 -9.54
N GLN A 7 3.61 -2.42 -8.57
CA GLN A 7 2.18 -2.66 -8.76
C GLN A 7 1.40 -1.36 -9.01
N MET A 8 1.73 -0.28 -8.29
CA MET A 8 1.08 1.03 -8.50
C MET A 8 1.45 1.62 -9.86
N MET A 9 2.71 1.50 -10.25
CA MET A 9 3.19 1.94 -11.56
C MET A 9 2.43 1.22 -12.68
N GLU A 10 2.35 -0.12 -12.62
CA GLU A 10 1.60 -0.91 -13.62
C GLU A 10 0.10 -0.53 -13.66
N PHE A 11 -0.50 -0.30 -12.50
CA PHE A 11 -1.90 0.15 -12.42
C PHE A 11 -2.09 1.50 -13.11
N TRP A 12 -1.22 2.46 -12.87
CA TRP A 12 -1.28 3.79 -13.51
C TRP A 12 -1.01 3.73 -15.01
N GLU A 13 -0.04 2.93 -15.44
CA GLU A 13 0.25 2.73 -16.87
C GLU A 13 -0.96 2.18 -17.63
N ARG A 14 -1.75 1.31 -16.98
CA ARG A 14 -2.91 0.66 -17.59
C ARG A 14 -4.20 1.48 -17.49
N GLU A 15 -4.48 2.03 -16.31
CA GLU A 15 -5.80 2.60 -15.99
C GLU A 15 -5.78 4.14 -15.91
N ARG A 16 -4.60 4.76 -15.81
CA ARG A 16 -4.39 6.22 -15.68
C ARG A 16 -3.25 6.74 -16.56
N LEU A 17 -3.19 6.25 -17.81
CA LEU A 17 -2.12 6.59 -18.75
C LEU A 17 -1.90 8.12 -18.93
N PRO A 18 -2.95 8.97 -19.01
CA PRO A 18 -2.74 10.42 -19.13
C PRO A 18 -1.98 10.99 -17.94
N GLU A 19 -2.40 10.69 -16.72
CA GLU A 19 -1.76 11.15 -15.49
C GLU A 19 -0.35 10.59 -15.33
N TYR A 20 -0.14 9.32 -15.71
CA TYR A 20 1.18 8.70 -15.73
C TYR A 20 2.15 9.43 -16.67
N GLN A 21 1.69 9.88 -17.84
CA GLN A 21 2.52 10.63 -18.79
C GLN A 21 2.92 12.03 -18.31
N GLU A 22 2.19 12.60 -17.34
CA GLU A 22 2.53 13.89 -16.73
C GLU A 22 3.63 13.76 -15.66
N ILE A 23 3.90 12.54 -15.18
CA ILE A 23 4.94 12.30 -14.18
C ILE A 23 6.32 12.41 -14.84
N ARG A 24 7.10 13.42 -14.43
CA ARG A 24 8.44 13.69 -14.97
C ARG A 24 9.44 12.56 -14.75
N ASN A 25 9.39 11.90 -13.58
CA ASN A 25 10.26 10.78 -13.24
C ASN A 25 9.44 9.66 -12.58
N PRO A 26 8.76 8.81 -13.37
CA PRO A 26 7.83 7.81 -12.84
C PRO A 26 8.54 6.80 -11.94
N GLU A 27 9.75 6.36 -12.28
CA GLU A 27 10.50 5.39 -11.47
C GLU A 27 10.80 5.91 -10.05
N GLU A 28 11.21 7.18 -9.94
CA GLU A 28 11.47 7.80 -8.63
C GLU A 28 10.17 8.03 -7.85
N HIS A 29 9.12 8.50 -8.51
CA HIS A 29 7.81 8.71 -7.90
C HIS A 29 7.24 7.40 -7.33
N PHE A 30 7.18 6.34 -8.14
CA PHE A 30 6.64 5.05 -7.70
C PHE A 30 7.59 4.31 -6.74
N THR A 31 8.89 4.64 -6.73
CA THR A 31 9.78 4.19 -5.65
C THR A 31 9.35 4.77 -4.32
N GLN A 32 9.10 6.09 -4.24
CA GLN A 32 8.62 6.75 -3.02
C GLN A 32 7.25 6.23 -2.59
N VAL A 33 6.29 6.14 -3.52
CA VAL A 33 4.95 5.57 -3.24
C VAL A 33 5.06 4.15 -2.71
N GLY A 34 5.93 3.33 -3.30
CA GLY A 34 6.18 1.98 -2.82
C GLY A 34 6.71 1.94 -1.38
N GLU A 35 7.64 2.83 -1.03
CA GLU A 35 8.19 2.95 0.33
C GLU A 35 7.12 3.41 1.34
N GLU A 36 6.29 4.38 0.97
CA GLU A 36 5.16 4.84 1.78
C GLU A 36 4.16 3.71 2.07
N ILE A 37 3.79 2.94 1.05
CA ILE A 37 2.92 1.76 1.22
C ILE A 37 3.58 0.74 2.14
N ALA A 38 4.88 0.45 1.97
CA ALA A 38 5.60 -0.51 2.82
C ALA A 38 5.60 -0.09 4.30
N LEU A 39 5.82 1.20 4.57
CA LEU A 39 5.78 1.75 5.92
C LEU A 39 4.37 1.69 6.51
N ALA A 40 3.34 2.01 5.73
CA ALA A 40 1.96 1.91 6.13
C ALA A 40 1.55 0.47 6.46
N VAL A 41 1.97 -0.50 5.64
CA VAL A 41 1.78 -1.93 5.88
C VAL A 41 2.44 -2.35 7.19
N GLU A 42 3.69 -1.97 7.43
CA GLU A 42 4.40 -2.34 8.67
C GLU A 42 3.71 -1.76 9.91
N SER A 43 3.31 -0.50 9.84
CA SER A 43 2.57 0.18 10.90
C SER A 43 1.24 -0.53 11.19
N ARG A 44 0.46 -0.84 10.15
CA ARG A 44 -0.84 -1.51 10.29
C ARG A 44 -0.71 -2.95 10.73
N ALA A 45 0.29 -3.68 10.23
CA ALA A 45 0.58 -5.04 10.66
C ALA A 45 0.91 -5.09 12.16
N ARG A 46 1.67 -4.13 12.68
CA ARG A 46 1.94 -4.02 14.11
C ARG A 46 0.65 -3.77 14.91
N ALA A 47 -0.20 -2.87 14.44
CA ALA A 47 -1.49 -2.58 15.07
C ALA A 47 -2.42 -3.81 15.08
N LEU A 48 -2.54 -4.51 13.95
CA LEU A 48 -3.36 -5.72 13.80
C LEU A 48 -2.83 -6.90 14.61
N ALA A 49 -1.51 -7.06 14.66
CA ALA A 49 -0.89 -8.12 15.46
C ALA A 49 -1.17 -7.91 16.96
N GLY A 50 -1.16 -6.66 17.42
CA GLY A 50 -1.36 -6.31 18.82
C GLY A 50 -0.28 -6.89 19.76
N THR A 51 -0.56 -6.82 21.06
CA THR A 51 0.36 -7.32 22.10
C THR A 51 0.44 -8.85 22.07
N ALA A 52 1.65 -9.39 22.18
CA ALA A 52 1.85 -10.83 22.26
C ALA A 52 1.28 -11.42 23.56
N PRO A 53 0.57 -12.57 23.52
CA PRO A 53 0.18 -13.30 24.73
C PRO A 53 1.37 -13.77 25.56
N SER A 54 1.23 -13.79 26.89
CA SER A 54 2.30 -14.13 27.83
C SER A 54 2.89 -15.55 27.66
N GLN A 55 2.17 -16.48 27.01
CA GLN A 55 2.63 -17.84 26.71
C GLN A 55 2.51 -18.18 25.21
N GLU A 56 2.75 -17.20 24.34
CA GLU A 56 2.74 -17.43 22.89
C GLU A 56 3.94 -18.30 22.45
N GLY A 57 3.66 -19.52 21.98
CA GLY A 57 4.68 -20.37 21.35
C GLY A 57 5.13 -19.83 19.99
N TYR A 58 6.33 -20.22 19.53
CA TYR A 58 6.93 -19.71 18.28
C TYR A 58 6.02 -19.82 17.05
N LEU A 59 5.38 -20.97 16.82
CA LEU A 59 4.49 -21.17 15.67
C LEU A 59 3.23 -20.30 15.77
N ALA A 60 2.69 -20.10 16.97
CA ALA A 60 1.53 -19.24 17.20
C ALA A 60 1.90 -17.77 16.91
N ARG A 61 3.06 -17.32 17.37
CA ARG A 61 3.62 -16.00 17.05
C ARG A 61 3.76 -15.80 15.54
N LEU A 62 4.40 -16.76 14.86
CA LEU A 62 4.65 -16.67 13.43
C LEU A 62 3.33 -16.60 12.64
N LYS A 63 2.34 -17.40 13.03
CA LYS A 63 0.98 -17.34 12.45
C LYS A 63 0.37 -15.96 12.65
N ARG A 64 0.36 -15.44 13.88
CA ARG A 64 -0.24 -14.13 14.20
C ARG A 64 0.41 -13.00 13.39
N LEU A 65 1.74 -12.95 13.36
CA LEU A 65 2.47 -11.91 12.64
C LEU A 65 2.25 -11.99 11.12
N ASN A 66 2.27 -13.19 10.54
CA ASN A 66 2.00 -13.36 9.12
C ASN A 66 0.55 -13.02 8.76
N THR A 67 -0.42 -13.42 9.59
CA THR A 67 -1.83 -13.05 9.37
C THR A 67 -2.03 -11.54 9.45
N ALA A 68 -1.44 -10.88 10.46
CA ALA A 68 -1.53 -9.44 10.61
C ALA A 68 -0.89 -8.70 9.42
N ARG A 69 0.26 -9.19 8.94
CA ARG A 69 0.93 -8.63 7.77
C ARG A 69 0.10 -8.82 6.50
N PHE A 70 -0.40 -10.01 6.25
CA PHE A 70 -1.24 -10.29 5.07
C PHE A 70 -2.50 -9.41 5.04
N GLN A 71 -3.16 -9.23 6.18
CA GLN A 71 -4.32 -8.34 6.30
C GLN A 71 -3.92 -6.88 6.06
N ALA A 72 -2.84 -6.41 6.69
CA ALA A 72 -2.34 -5.04 6.50
C ALA A 72 -1.99 -4.76 5.03
N GLU A 73 -1.33 -5.69 4.35
CA GLU A 73 -1.00 -5.57 2.92
C GLU A 73 -2.25 -5.38 2.07
N GLY A 74 -3.26 -6.24 2.26
CA GLY A 74 -4.51 -6.14 1.53
C GLY A 74 -5.28 -4.85 1.80
N GLU A 75 -5.35 -4.40 3.05
CA GLU A 75 -6.03 -3.16 3.43
C GLU A 75 -5.32 -1.93 2.87
N VAL A 76 -4.02 -1.80 3.08
CA VAL A 76 -3.24 -0.63 2.67
C VAL A 76 -3.22 -0.51 1.15
N VAL A 77 -2.89 -1.59 0.42
CA VAL A 77 -2.84 -1.54 -1.05
C VAL A 77 -4.21 -1.15 -1.62
N ARG A 78 -5.30 -1.70 -1.07
CA ARG A 78 -6.66 -1.34 -1.47
C ARG A 78 -6.98 0.12 -1.20
N GLU A 79 -6.60 0.64 -0.03
CA GLU A 79 -6.80 2.06 0.33
C GLU A 79 -6.10 2.98 -0.66
N TYR A 80 -4.84 2.69 -1.02
CA TYR A 80 -4.11 3.47 -2.02
C TYR A 80 -4.81 3.40 -3.38
N LEU A 81 -5.14 2.20 -3.89
CA LEU A 81 -5.87 2.07 -5.17
C LEU A 81 -7.21 2.83 -5.18
N LEU A 82 -7.93 2.85 -4.05
CA LEU A 82 -9.19 3.59 -3.92
C LEU A 82 -8.97 5.12 -3.89
N GLN A 83 -7.90 5.60 -3.24
CA GLN A 83 -7.51 7.01 -3.26
C GLN A 83 -7.13 7.46 -4.67
N GLU A 84 -6.42 6.62 -5.42
CA GLU A 84 -6.06 6.91 -6.81
C GLU A 84 -7.26 6.94 -7.75
N THR A 85 -8.27 6.11 -7.51
CA THR A 85 -9.49 6.09 -8.33
C THR A 85 -10.50 7.17 -7.93
N THR A 86 -10.45 7.65 -6.69
CA THR A 86 -11.34 8.72 -6.17
C THR A 86 -10.79 10.12 -6.44
N THR A 87 -9.48 10.28 -6.68
CA THR A 87 -8.87 11.58 -7.04
C THR A 87 -9.24 12.08 -8.45
N VAL A 88 -10.15 11.40 -9.17
CA VAL A 88 -10.95 12.03 -10.23
C VAL A 88 -11.89 13.05 -9.59
N GLN A 89 -11.31 14.21 -9.27
CA GLN A 89 -11.98 15.35 -8.66
C GLN A 89 -13.09 15.82 -9.61
N PRO A 90 -14.38 15.84 -9.23
CA PRO A 90 -15.40 16.47 -10.05
C PRO A 90 -15.03 17.95 -10.23
N PRO A 91 -15.27 18.53 -11.42
CA PRO A 91 -14.92 19.91 -11.71
C PRO A 91 -15.48 20.81 -10.61
N GLN A 92 -14.59 21.56 -9.96
CA GLN A 92 -14.99 22.62 -9.05
C GLN A 92 -15.73 23.65 -9.91
N GLU A 93 -17.06 23.68 -9.82
CA GLU A 93 -17.88 24.68 -10.50
C GLU A 93 -17.54 26.10 -10.00
N PRO A 94 -17.54 27.10 -10.90
CA PRO A 94 -17.01 28.46 -10.65
C PRO A 94 -17.86 29.31 -9.69
#